data_AF-A0A8C5YSD4-F1
#
_entry.id   AF-A0A8C5YSD4-F1
#
_cell.length_a   1.000
_cell.length_b   1.000
_cell.length_c   1.000
_cell.angle_alpha   90.00
_cell.angle_beta   90.00
_cell.angle_gamma   90.00
#
_symmetry.space_group_name_H-M   'P 1'
#
loop_
_entity.id
_entity.type
_entity.pdbx_description
1 polymer ?
#
loop_
_entity_poly.entity_id
_entity_poly.type
_entity_poly.pdbx_seq_one_letter_code
_entity_poly.pdbx_strand_id
1 'polypeptide(L)'
;MGSGKGWGRVDSHPVSVSPLAVEDPAGGHRKQPSHKWLFEQHCASGGLFGDSPTSTMPSQQVSAFSWEFVLKHAAFAHLREVAPFPNTLNPHEAESLALVGAMIDQVLELHRGARWLHVGCDEVYYLGEGEASRRWLQQEQNSQAKLCLSHMRAVASHVLARHPGTTPLVWDDMLRDIPQDQLTASGVPQLVEPVLWDYGADLDIHSKVLLMEKYRECGFPRLWAASAFKGATGASQALPHIEHHLRNHAQWLQVAGSGPADMLQGIILTGWQRYDHFSVLCELLPVGIPSLAACLQLLLHGGFTEHVRLRVENLLGLPSLEAAAIPSEGTGSFPGSDIHALVTQVSFYLRSSVDALLERNRYVTGWFSPYHRRRKLIHPVMVQHIQPEVLSLLGRWSALVQQLETALQLAFYPDAVEEWLEENVRPSMQQLQDLLQDLSEAATTGPCPPALAGTLVGTAEGQGPQEG
;
A
#
# COMPACT_ATOMS: atom_id res chain seq x y z
N MET A 1 -65.36 18.55 31.24
CA MET A 1 -64.52 19.71 31.64
C MET A 1 -63.19 19.18 32.16
N GLY A 2 -62.08 19.61 31.56
CA GLY A 2 -60.68 19.51 32.05
C GLY A 2 -60.03 18.11 31.97
N SER A 3 -59.00 17.85 31.14
CA SER A 3 -57.57 18.24 31.29
C SER A 3 -56.95 17.65 32.57
N GLY A 4 -55.80 16.98 32.63
CA GLY A 4 -54.69 16.77 31.71
C GLY A 4 -53.47 16.33 32.54
N LYS A 5 -52.61 15.51 31.92
CA LYS A 5 -51.15 15.29 32.11
C LYS A 5 -50.45 15.62 33.43
N GLY A 6 -49.55 14.72 33.84
CA GLY A 6 -48.27 15.10 34.45
C GLY A 6 -47.66 14.04 35.37
N TRP A 7 -46.86 13.11 34.84
CA TRP A 7 -45.86 12.37 35.62
C TRP A 7 -44.49 13.01 35.42
N GLY A 8 -43.80 13.23 36.54
CA GLY A 8 -42.63 14.06 36.68
C GLY A 8 -41.35 13.50 36.08
N ARG A 9 -40.43 14.44 35.83
CA ARG A 9 -39.03 14.25 35.43
C ARG A 9 -38.27 13.37 36.42
N VAL A 10 -37.42 12.50 35.88
CA VAL A 10 -36.18 12.07 36.54
C VAL A 10 -35.05 12.60 35.67
N ASP A 11 -34.24 13.49 36.25
CA ASP A 11 -33.07 14.07 35.62
C ASP A 11 -31.97 13.00 35.47
N SER A 12 -31.49 12.79 34.25
CA SER A 12 -30.26 12.04 33.97
C SER A 12 -29.19 13.02 33.49
N HIS A 13 -28.18 13.23 34.31
CA HIS A 13 -26.98 13.98 33.94
C HIS A 13 -26.16 13.17 32.90
N PRO A 14 -25.61 13.81 31.86
CA PRO A 14 -24.68 13.16 30.95
C PRO A 14 -23.33 12.93 31.64
N VAL A 15 -22.84 11.70 31.60
CA VAL A 15 -21.48 11.35 32.00
C VAL A 15 -20.53 11.94 30.97
N SER A 16 -19.83 13.01 31.35
CA SER A 16 -18.72 13.57 30.60
C SER A 16 -17.51 12.64 30.76
N VAL A 17 -17.10 11.98 29.68
CA VAL A 17 -15.82 11.29 29.63
C VAL A 17 -14.76 12.34 29.32
N SER A 18 -13.95 12.68 30.32
CA SER A 18 -12.77 13.53 30.16
C SER A 18 -11.62 12.74 29.51
N PRO A 19 -10.75 13.38 28.71
CA PRO A 19 -9.63 12.70 28.09
C PRO A 19 -8.60 12.30 29.15
N LEU A 20 -8.30 11.01 29.23
CA LEU A 20 -7.23 10.47 30.07
C LEU A 20 -5.88 10.97 29.54
N ALA A 21 -5.24 11.86 30.32
CA ALA A 21 -3.84 12.20 30.15
C ALA A 21 -2.99 11.00 30.58
N VAL A 22 -2.13 10.51 29.69
CA VAL A 22 -1.04 9.60 30.04
C VAL A 22 0.07 10.47 30.63
N GLU A 23 0.27 10.38 31.95
CA GLU A 23 1.42 11.02 32.61
C GLU A 23 2.69 10.17 32.40
N ASP A 24 3.73 10.79 31.86
CA ASP A 24 5.09 10.29 31.80
C ASP A 24 5.84 10.68 33.09
N PRO A 25 6.36 9.75 33.90
CA PRO A 25 6.99 10.07 35.18
C PRO A 25 8.47 10.45 34.97
N ALA A 26 8.73 11.60 34.36
CA ALA A 26 10.02 12.28 34.46
C ALA A 26 9.87 13.79 34.19
N GLY A 27 10.13 14.61 35.20
CA GLY A 27 9.88 16.05 35.16
C GLY A 27 10.74 16.84 34.16
N GLY A 28 10.16 17.91 33.62
CA GLY A 28 10.91 19.02 33.04
C GLY A 28 10.32 19.60 31.75
N HIS A 29 9.73 20.79 31.86
CA HIS A 29 9.32 21.74 30.80
C HIS A 29 7.97 21.50 30.11
N ARG A 30 6.99 22.34 30.51
CA ARG A 30 5.74 22.62 29.80
C ARG A 30 6.03 23.09 28.37
N LYS A 31 5.78 22.23 27.38
CA LYS A 31 5.29 22.64 26.06
C LYS A 31 3.81 22.29 26.00
N GLN A 32 2.99 23.23 25.50
CA GLN A 32 1.59 22.97 25.20
C GLN A 32 1.48 21.79 24.22
N PRO A 33 0.69 20.74 24.50
CA PRO A 33 0.46 19.69 23.53
C PRO A 33 -0.56 20.18 22.51
N SER A 34 -0.09 20.69 21.38
CA SER A 34 -0.89 20.75 20.15
C SER A 34 -0.91 19.37 19.50
N HIS A 35 -1.44 18.35 20.18
CA HIS A 35 -1.67 17.04 19.58
C HIS A 35 -3.09 17.00 19.02
N LYS A 36 -3.27 17.63 17.86
CA LYS A 36 -4.28 17.16 16.90
C LYS A 36 -3.67 15.95 16.22
N TRP A 37 -4.24 14.77 16.46
CA TRP A 37 -3.91 13.58 15.68
C TRP A 37 -4.37 13.84 14.24
N LEU A 38 -3.47 14.29 13.36
CA LEU A 38 -3.71 14.27 11.92
C LEU A 38 -3.61 12.82 11.47
N PHE A 39 -4.78 12.17 11.31
CA PHE A 39 -4.89 10.89 10.63
C PHE A 39 -4.75 11.15 9.13
N GLU A 40 -3.52 11.20 8.63
CA GLU A 40 -3.23 11.25 7.20
C GLU A 40 -2.93 9.84 6.68
N GLN A 41 -3.95 9.17 6.15
CA GLN A 41 -3.73 8.24 5.04
C GLN A 41 -3.97 9.01 3.75
N HIS A 42 -2.92 9.15 2.94
CA HIS A 42 -2.98 9.83 1.65
C HIS A 42 -3.89 9.06 0.68
N CYS A 43 -5.18 9.38 0.65
CA CYS A 43 -5.93 9.32 -0.58
C CYS A 43 -5.67 10.64 -1.31
N ALA A 44 -4.81 10.63 -2.33
CA ALA A 44 -4.68 11.77 -3.23
C ALA A 44 -6.00 11.95 -3.98
N SER A 45 -6.87 12.85 -3.50
CA SER A 45 -8.06 13.27 -4.22
C SER A 45 -7.64 14.14 -5.41
N GLY A 46 -7.55 13.54 -6.59
CA GLY A 46 -7.37 14.26 -7.86
C GLY A 46 -8.66 14.95 -8.27
N GLY A 47 -8.80 16.24 -7.97
CA GLY A 47 -9.83 17.09 -8.57
C GLY A 47 -9.25 17.85 -9.75
N LEU A 48 -9.73 17.59 -10.97
CA LEU A 48 -9.62 18.54 -12.08
C LEU A 48 -11.00 18.66 -12.75
N PHE A 49 -11.53 19.88 -12.73
CA PHE A 49 -12.71 20.28 -13.50
C PHE A 49 -12.48 21.64 -14.14
N GLY A 50 -12.83 21.72 -15.43
CA GLY A 50 -13.42 22.85 -16.17
C GLY A 50 -12.88 24.26 -15.98
N ASP A 51 -12.42 24.85 -17.09
CA ASP A 51 -12.04 26.26 -17.24
C ASP A 51 -13.04 27.25 -16.61
N SER A 52 -12.77 27.77 -15.40
CA SER A 52 -13.31 29.07 -14.94
C SER A 52 -12.47 29.64 -13.78
N PRO A 53 -11.92 30.85 -13.88
CA PRO A 53 -11.04 31.41 -12.85
C PRO A 53 -11.83 32.25 -11.83
N THR A 54 -12.77 31.70 -11.04
CA THR A 54 -13.35 32.45 -9.89
C THR A 54 -14.12 31.64 -8.82
N SER A 55 -14.10 30.31 -8.80
CA SER A 55 -14.84 29.53 -7.79
C SER A 55 -13.90 28.88 -6.77
N THR A 56 -13.94 29.32 -5.51
CA THR A 56 -13.49 28.51 -4.36
C THR A 56 -14.28 27.20 -4.36
N MET A 57 -13.67 26.14 -4.89
CA MET A 57 -14.26 24.81 -5.01
C MET A 57 -14.38 24.15 -3.62
N PRO A 58 -15.51 23.49 -3.29
CA PRO A 58 -15.59 22.63 -2.11
C PRO A 58 -14.55 21.51 -2.26
N SER A 59 -13.71 21.31 -1.24
CA SER A 59 -12.77 20.19 -1.17
C SER A 59 -13.54 18.87 -1.31
N GLN A 60 -13.39 18.22 -2.45
CA GLN A 60 -13.90 16.87 -2.69
C GLN A 60 -12.92 15.90 -2.02
N GLN A 61 -13.14 15.59 -0.75
CA GLN A 61 -12.24 14.74 0.02
C GLN A 61 -12.88 13.40 0.30
N VAL A 62 -12.12 12.35 0.01
CA VAL A 62 -12.51 10.96 0.15
C VAL A 62 -11.42 10.35 1.04
N SER A 63 -11.74 10.09 2.31
CA SER A 63 -10.82 9.46 3.27
C SER A 63 -11.24 8.02 3.46
N ALA A 64 -10.32 7.06 3.42
CA ALA A 64 -10.58 5.65 3.77
C ALA A 64 -9.78 5.28 5.03
N PHE A 65 -10.26 4.29 5.78
CA PHE A 65 -9.64 3.84 7.03
C PHE A 65 -9.32 2.35 6.96
N SER A 66 -8.08 1.97 7.31
CA SER A 66 -7.73 0.57 7.63
C SER A 66 -7.66 0.38 9.15
N TRP A 67 -8.29 -0.69 9.65
CA TRP A 67 -8.39 -0.96 11.08
C TRP A 67 -7.08 -1.38 11.74
N GLU A 68 -6.14 -1.92 10.97
CA GLU A 68 -4.86 -2.40 11.50
C GLU A 68 -4.03 -1.31 12.16
N PHE A 69 -4.13 -0.08 11.65
CA PHE A 69 -3.48 1.07 12.27
C PHE A 69 -3.93 1.28 13.72
N VAL A 70 -5.22 1.05 14.00
CA VAL A 70 -5.82 1.25 15.32
C VAL A 70 -5.70 -0.02 16.16
N LEU A 71 -6.14 -1.14 15.61
CA LEU A 71 -6.26 -2.41 16.33
C LEU A 71 -4.93 -3.10 16.59
N LYS A 72 -3.81 -2.67 15.99
CA LYS A 72 -2.47 -3.14 16.41
C LYS A 72 -2.15 -2.78 17.86
N HIS A 73 -2.72 -1.71 18.39
CA HIS A 73 -2.44 -1.24 19.73
C HIS A 73 -3.18 -2.09 20.79
N ALA A 74 -2.47 -2.44 21.87
CA ALA A 74 -3.02 -3.24 22.97
C ALA A 74 -4.30 -2.62 23.59
N ALA A 75 -4.39 -1.29 23.62
CA ALA A 75 -5.56 -0.56 24.15
C ALA A 75 -6.86 -0.79 23.35
N PHE A 76 -6.76 -1.23 22.09
CA PHE A 76 -7.92 -1.52 21.23
C PHE A 76 -8.02 -3.00 20.85
N ALA A 77 -7.15 -3.86 21.40
CA ALA A 77 -7.08 -5.27 21.02
C ALA A 77 -8.35 -6.05 21.38
N HIS A 78 -9.09 -5.61 22.41
CA HIS A 78 -10.38 -6.19 22.79
C HIS A 78 -11.50 -5.91 21.80
N LEU A 79 -11.33 -4.93 20.91
CA LEU A 79 -12.29 -4.59 19.86
C LEU A 79 -12.09 -5.38 18.56
N ARG A 80 -11.12 -6.29 18.51
CA ARG A 80 -10.88 -7.14 17.34
C ARG A 80 -11.97 -8.20 17.21
N GLU A 81 -12.44 -8.43 15.98
CA GLU A 81 -13.36 -9.52 15.65
C GLU A 81 -12.73 -10.88 15.99
N VAL A 82 -11.49 -11.09 15.52
CA VAL A 82 -10.69 -12.28 15.82
C VAL A 82 -9.46 -11.83 16.59
N ALA A 83 -9.30 -12.29 17.84
CA ALA A 83 -8.27 -11.82 18.76
C ALA A 83 -6.83 -11.69 18.17
N PRO A 84 -6.29 -12.67 17.43
CA PRO A 84 -4.97 -12.56 16.82
C PRO A 84 -4.89 -11.60 15.62
N PHE A 85 -6.01 -11.20 15.01
CA PHE A 85 -6.02 -10.45 13.75
C PHE A 85 -6.46 -9.00 13.98
N PRO A 86 -5.58 -8.01 13.76
CA PRO A 86 -5.90 -6.59 13.95
C PRO A 86 -6.60 -5.96 12.73
N ASN A 87 -7.18 -6.73 11.81
CA ASN A 87 -7.73 -6.21 10.55
C ASN A 87 -9.24 -5.93 10.56
N THR A 88 -9.99 -6.51 11.50
CA THR A 88 -11.44 -6.39 11.53
C THR A 88 -11.94 -6.04 12.93
N LEU A 89 -12.80 -5.03 13.03
CA LEU A 89 -13.52 -4.70 14.25
C LEU A 89 -14.61 -5.73 14.57
N ASN A 90 -14.77 -6.05 15.85
CA ASN A 90 -15.91 -6.80 16.34
C ASN A 90 -17.18 -5.92 16.24
N PRO A 91 -18.15 -6.27 15.39
CA PRO A 91 -19.35 -5.45 15.18
C PRO A 91 -20.35 -5.55 16.33
N HIS A 92 -20.16 -6.47 17.29
CA HIS A 92 -21.05 -6.67 18.43
C HIS A 92 -20.70 -5.80 19.65
N GLU A 93 -19.49 -5.25 19.71
CA GLU A 93 -19.09 -4.33 20.77
C GLU A 93 -19.58 -2.91 20.45
N ALA A 94 -20.37 -2.32 21.35
CA ALA A 94 -20.87 -0.96 21.16
C ALA A 94 -19.73 0.08 21.05
N GLU A 95 -18.60 -0.19 21.72
CA GLU A 95 -17.40 0.63 21.65
C GLU A 95 -16.81 0.67 20.23
N SER A 96 -16.92 -0.41 19.45
CA SER A 96 -16.45 -0.44 18.06
C SER A 96 -17.15 0.62 17.20
N LEU A 97 -18.49 0.71 17.27
CA LEU A 97 -19.24 1.73 16.53
C LEU A 97 -18.96 3.14 17.05
N ALA A 98 -18.79 3.29 18.37
CA ALA A 98 -18.45 4.58 18.97
C ALA A 98 -17.07 5.07 18.50
N LEU A 99 -16.09 4.18 18.41
CA LEU A 99 -14.76 4.47 17.89
C LEU A 99 -14.80 4.89 16.42
N VAL A 100 -15.51 4.12 15.58
CA VAL A 100 -15.73 4.47 14.15
C VAL A 100 -16.36 5.86 14.03
N GLY A 101 -17.44 6.10 14.78
CA GLY A 101 -18.15 7.38 14.77
C GLY A 101 -17.26 8.55 15.20
N ALA A 102 -16.44 8.37 16.23
CA ALA A 102 -15.50 9.39 16.70
C ALA A 102 -14.41 9.71 15.66
N MET A 103 -13.88 8.71 14.95
CA MET A 103 -12.90 8.94 13.87
C MET A 103 -13.52 9.68 12.69
N ILE A 104 -14.73 9.27 12.27
CA ILE A 104 -15.50 9.93 11.22
C ILE A 104 -15.77 11.39 11.58
N ASP A 105 -16.23 11.65 12.81
CA ASP A 105 -16.54 12.99 13.28
C ASP A 105 -15.31 13.90 13.24
N GLN A 106 -14.14 13.40 13.68
CA GLN A 106 -12.88 14.15 13.64
C GLN A 106 -12.50 14.53 12.21
N VAL A 107 -12.63 13.59 11.26
CA VAL A 107 -12.35 13.87 9.84
C VAL A 107 -13.32 14.89 9.27
N LEU A 108 -14.63 14.74 9.50
CA LEU A 108 -15.63 15.67 8.97
C LEU A 108 -15.59 17.05 9.64
N GLU A 109 -15.10 17.14 10.88
CA GLU A 109 -14.90 18.42 11.56
C GLU A 109 -13.77 19.26 10.92
N LEU A 110 -12.75 18.59 10.38
CA LEU A 110 -11.68 19.22 9.59
C LEU A 110 -12.13 19.55 8.16
N HIS A 111 -13.01 18.74 7.57
CA HIS A 111 -13.44 18.87 6.18
C HIS A 111 -14.90 19.34 6.08
N ARG A 112 -15.17 20.51 6.69
CA ARG A 112 -16.51 21.09 6.72
C ARG A 112 -17.03 21.33 5.29
N GLY A 113 -18.21 20.79 4.99
CA GLY A 113 -18.83 20.91 3.68
C GLY A 113 -18.43 19.81 2.68
N ALA A 114 -17.70 18.77 3.12
CA ALA A 114 -17.46 17.58 2.33
C ALA A 114 -18.79 16.96 1.85
N ARG A 115 -18.93 16.81 0.53
CA ARG A 115 -20.11 16.23 -0.11
C ARG A 115 -20.13 14.70 -0.04
N TRP A 116 -18.95 14.09 0.02
CA TRP A 116 -18.77 12.65 0.09
C TRP A 116 -17.79 12.31 1.19
N LEU A 117 -17.93 11.11 1.75
CA LEU A 117 -16.96 10.50 2.66
C LEU A 117 -16.89 9.01 2.35
N HIS A 118 -15.72 8.48 2.05
CA HIS A 118 -15.55 7.03 2.01
C HIS A 118 -15.51 6.48 3.43
N VAL A 119 -16.20 5.38 3.70
CA VAL A 119 -16.15 4.74 5.03
C VAL A 119 -15.42 3.40 5.00
N GLY A 120 -14.90 3.00 3.82
CA GLY A 120 -14.14 1.77 3.63
C GLY A 120 -15.08 0.58 3.43
N CYS A 121 -14.97 -0.40 4.32
CA CYS A 121 -15.73 -1.66 4.32
C CYS A 121 -15.31 -2.66 3.23
N ASP A 122 -14.06 -2.62 2.81
CA ASP A 122 -13.40 -3.60 1.95
C ASP A 122 -12.76 -4.75 2.74
N GLU A 123 -12.63 -5.91 2.09
CA GLU A 123 -11.71 -6.99 2.45
C GLU A 123 -11.79 -7.50 3.90
N VAL A 124 -12.97 -7.45 4.52
CA VAL A 124 -13.21 -7.94 5.89
C VAL A 124 -13.37 -9.47 5.93
N TYR A 125 -12.35 -10.19 5.46
CA TYR A 125 -12.38 -11.64 5.22
C TYR A 125 -12.73 -12.49 6.46
N TYR A 126 -12.39 -12.01 7.66
CA TYR A 126 -12.62 -12.72 8.93
C TYR A 126 -13.92 -12.30 9.65
N LEU A 127 -14.75 -11.48 9.03
CA LEU A 127 -16.03 -11.06 9.61
C LEU A 127 -16.92 -12.28 9.89
N GLY A 128 -17.39 -12.45 11.12
CA GLY A 128 -18.20 -13.61 11.50
C GLY A 128 -17.42 -14.72 12.21
N GLU A 129 -16.09 -14.64 12.20
CA GLU A 129 -15.21 -15.62 12.86
C GLU A 129 -14.90 -15.26 14.31
N GLY A 130 -15.39 -14.14 14.83
CA GLY A 130 -15.31 -13.83 16.26
C GLY A 130 -16.15 -14.77 17.10
N GLU A 131 -15.84 -14.94 18.39
CA GLU A 131 -16.65 -15.78 19.27
C GLU A 131 -18.08 -15.23 19.42
N ALA A 132 -18.22 -13.91 19.58
CA ALA A 132 -19.50 -13.23 19.64
C ALA A 132 -20.29 -13.40 18.33
N SER A 133 -19.63 -13.19 17.19
CA SER A 133 -20.23 -13.33 15.87
C SER A 133 -20.64 -14.76 15.55
N ARG A 134 -19.80 -15.76 15.87
CA ARG A 134 -20.18 -17.18 15.74
C ARG A 134 -21.42 -17.53 16.57
N ARG A 135 -21.49 -17.05 17.82
CA ARG A 135 -22.68 -17.24 18.68
C ARG A 135 -23.92 -16.54 18.09
N TRP A 136 -23.76 -15.37 17.48
CA TRP A 136 -24.85 -14.65 16.82
C TRP A 136 -25.31 -15.35 15.54
N LEU A 137 -24.38 -15.88 14.73
CA LEU A 137 -24.65 -16.60 13.47
C LEU A 137 -25.31 -17.97 13.67
N GLN A 138 -25.23 -18.57 14.86
CA GLN A 138 -25.94 -19.82 15.17
C GLN A 138 -27.47 -19.67 15.21
N GLN A 139 -28.00 -18.45 15.22
CA GLN A 139 -29.44 -18.19 15.20
C GLN A 139 -29.94 -18.22 13.75
N GLU A 140 -31.01 -18.98 13.46
CA GLU A 140 -31.48 -19.28 12.09
C GLU A 140 -31.73 -18.04 11.21
N GLN A 141 -32.13 -16.91 11.81
CA GLN A 141 -32.43 -15.67 11.11
C GLN A 141 -31.21 -14.78 10.81
N ASN A 142 -30.01 -15.22 11.16
CA ASN A 142 -28.79 -14.43 11.07
C ASN A 142 -27.85 -15.01 9.99
N SER A 143 -27.16 -14.11 9.30
CA SER A 143 -26.22 -14.46 8.24
C SER A 143 -25.05 -13.47 8.26
N GLN A 144 -23.92 -13.87 7.69
CA GLN A 144 -22.76 -12.99 7.56
C GLN A 144 -23.09 -11.75 6.71
N ALA A 145 -23.91 -11.91 5.67
CA ALA A 145 -24.44 -10.80 4.88
C ALA A 145 -25.23 -9.81 5.75
N LYS A 146 -26.14 -10.31 6.60
CA LYS A 146 -26.90 -9.46 7.53
C LYS A 146 -25.99 -8.75 8.53
N LEU A 147 -24.94 -9.42 9.02
CA LEU A 147 -23.94 -8.82 9.91
C LEU A 147 -23.24 -7.63 9.23
N CYS A 148 -22.68 -7.88 8.04
CA CYS A 148 -22.02 -6.87 7.20
C CYS A 148 -22.92 -5.66 6.94
N LEU A 149 -24.13 -5.91 6.42
CA LEU A 149 -25.09 -4.86 6.06
C LEU A 149 -25.59 -4.09 7.27
N SER A 150 -25.79 -4.75 8.41
CA SER A 150 -26.20 -4.08 9.65
C SER A 150 -25.13 -3.11 10.16
N HIS A 151 -23.85 -3.48 10.06
CA HIS A 151 -22.74 -2.63 10.44
C HIS A 151 -22.58 -1.45 9.47
N MET A 152 -22.57 -1.70 8.15
CA MET A 152 -22.54 -0.65 7.13
C MET A 152 -23.67 0.36 7.32
N ARG A 153 -24.90 -0.13 7.57
CA ARG A 153 -26.06 0.72 7.86
C ARG A 153 -25.87 1.56 9.11
N ALA A 154 -25.32 1.00 10.19
CA ALA A 154 -25.08 1.73 11.43
C ALA A 154 -24.07 2.87 11.24
N VAL A 155 -22.96 2.60 10.55
CA VAL A 155 -21.93 3.61 10.24
C VAL A 155 -22.49 4.70 9.31
N ALA A 156 -23.16 4.32 8.23
CA ALA A 156 -23.76 5.28 7.30
C ALA A 156 -24.84 6.14 7.98
N SER A 157 -25.64 5.54 8.87
CA SER A 157 -26.65 6.28 9.65
C SER A 157 -26.01 7.28 10.60
N HIS A 158 -24.86 6.96 11.22
CA HIS A 158 -24.11 7.90 12.05
C HIS A 158 -23.62 9.11 11.24
N VAL A 159 -23.03 8.86 10.06
CA VAL A 159 -22.59 9.93 9.14
C VAL A 159 -23.76 10.86 8.81
N LEU A 160 -24.87 10.31 8.33
CA LEU A 160 -26.02 11.09 7.88
C LEU A 160 -26.74 11.82 9.03
N ALA A 161 -26.77 11.24 10.22
CA ALA A 161 -27.39 11.89 11.39
C ALA A 161 -26.62 13.14 11.84
N ARG A 162 -25.29 13.13 11.73
CA ARG A 162 -24.42 14.24 12.16
C ARG A 162 -24.06 15.19 11.02
N HIS A 163 -24.01 14.67 9.80
CA HIS A 163 -23.64 15.38 8.59
C HIS A 163 -24.63 15.07 7.44
N PRO A 164 -25.87 15.58 7.50
CA PRO A 164 -26.91 15.25 6.50
C PRO A 164 -26.58 15.62 5.04
N GLY A 165 -25.60 16.51 4.83
CA GLY A 165 -25.14 16.93 3.50
C GLY A 165 -23.99 16.08 2.93
N THR A 166 -23.52 15.07 3.65
CA THR A 166 -22.41 14.21 3.27
C THR A 166 -22.93 12.82 2.89
N THR A 167 -22.63 12.37 1.68
CA THR A 167 -22.99 11.04 1.19
C THR A 167 -21.89 10.03 1.50
N PRO A 168 -22.17 8.96 2.26
CA PRO A 168 -21.22 7.87 2.49
C PRO A 168 -20.96 7.07 1.21
N LEU A 169 -19.68 6.82 0.93
CA LEU A 169 -19.20 5.90 -0.10
C LEU A 169 -18.64 4.63 0.56
N VAL A 170 -18.87 3.47 -0.04
CA VAL A 170 -18.36 2.17 0.44
C VAL A 170 -17.71 1.40 -0.70
N TRP A 171 -16.68 0.62 -0.40
CA TRP A 171 -16.17 -0.34 -1.36
C TRP A 171 -17.21 -1.44 -1.61
N ASP A 172 -17.34 -1.87 -2.86
CA ASP A 172 -18.43 -2.76 -3.26
C ASP A 172 -18.13 -4.25 -3.06
N ASP A 173 -16.88 -4.65 -2.81
CA ASP A 173 -16.43 -6.05 -2.84
C ASP A 173 -17.24 -6.93 -1.88
N MET A 174 -17.49 -6.46 -0.67
CA MET A 174 -18.30 -7.16 0.33
C MET A 174 -19.79 -7.28 -0.05
N LEU A 175 -20.27 -6.53 -1.05
CA LEU A 175 -21.66 -6.53 -1.54
C LEU A 175 -21.87 -7.43 -2.77
N ARG A 176 -20.78 -7.82 -3.47
CA ARG A 176 -20.84 -8.53 -4.76
C ARG A 176 -21.59 -9.85 -4.68
N ASP A 177 -21.34 -10.63 -3.63
CA ASP A 177 -21.92 -11.97 -3.47
C ASP A 177 -23.22 -11.98 -2.65
N ILE A 178 -23.63 -10.84 -2.08
CA ILE A 178 -24.87 -10.77 -1.31
C ILE A 178 -26.08 -10.86 -2.25
N PRO A 179 -27.07 -11.74 -1.98
CA PRO A 179 -28.30 -11.84 -2.75
C PRO A 179 -29.08 -10.51 -2.84
N GLN A 180 -29.70 -10.25 -4.00
CA GLN A 180 -30.40 -8.98 -4.28
C GLN A 180 -31.54 -8.70 -3.28
N ASP A 181 -32.29 -9.72 -2.87
CA ASP A 181 -33.38 -9.61 -1.90
C ASP A 181 -32.87 -9.17 -0.53
N GLN A 182 -31.73 -9.71 -0.08
CA GLN A 182 -31.08 -9.32 1.17
C GLN A 182 -30.51 -7.89 1.11
N LEU A 183 -29.86 -7.52 -0.01
CA LEU A 183 -29.37 -6.15 -0.22
C LEU A 183 -30.52 -5.15 -0.20
N THR A 184 -31.60 -5.42 -0.94
CA THR A 184 -32.77 -4.53 -1.03
C THR A 184 -33.45 -4.36 0.33
N ALA A 185 -33.63 -5.45 1.07
CA ALA A 185 -34.29 -5.42 2.38
C ALA A 185 -33.45 -4.77 3.50
N SER A 186 -32.14 -4.59 3.28
CA SER A 186 -31.22 -4.12 4.33
C SER A 186 -31.39 -2.64 4.72
N GLY A 187 -31.88 -1.82 3.80
CA GLY A 187 -31.90 -0.36 3.94
C GLY A 187 -30.57 0.32 3.63
N VAL A 188 -29.51 -0.43 3.29
CA VAL A 188 -28.20 0.11 2.88
C VAL A 188 -28.29 0.90 1.56
N PRO A 189 -29.03 0.45 0.52
CA PRO A 189 -29.07 1.17 -0.76
C PRO A 189 -29.53 2.63 -0.69
N GLN A 190 -30.29 3.00 0.35
CA GLN A 190 -30.77 4.37 0.56
C GLN A 190 -29.77 5.25 1.33
N LEU A 191 -28.70 4.67 1.87
CA LEU A 191 -27.77 5.36 2.77
C LEU A 191 -26.37 5.54 2.19
N VAL A 192 -25.96 4.73 1.22
CA VAL A 192 -24.58 4.72 0.69
C VAL A 192 -24.56 4.64 -0.84
N GLU A 193 -23.46 5.10 -1.43
CA GLU A 193 -23.14 4.90 -2.85
C GLU A 193 -21.93 3.95 -2.99
N PRO A 194 -22.10 2.77 -3.62
CA PRO A 194 -21.00 1.83 -3.84
C PRO A 194 -19.93 2.35 -4.79
N VAL A 195 -18.67 2.04 -4.48
CA VAL A 195 -17.50 2.28 -5.30
C VAL A 195 -16.98 0.92 -5.81
N LEU A 196 -17.16 0.68 -7.10
CA LEU A 196 -16.73 -0.53 -7.77
C LEU A 196 -15.23 -0.42 -8.05
N TRP A 197 -14.43 -1.25 -7.38
CA TRP A 197 -12.98 -1.26 -7.55
C TRP A 197 -12.48 -2.52 -8.23
N ASP A 198 -11.54 -2.35 -9.15
CA ASP A 198 -10.82 -3.44 -9.79
C ASP A 198 -9.60 -2.86 -10.50
N TYR A 199 -8.45 -3.39 -10.17
CA TYR A 199 -7.15 -2.87 -10.61
C TYR A 199 -6.50 -3.74 -11.69
N GLY A 200 -7.19 -4.78 -12.19
CA GLY A 200 -6.70 -5.64 -13.26
C GLY A 200 -6.60 -4.91 -14.61
N ALA A 201 -5.52 -5.11 -15.35
CA ALA A 201 -5.38 -4.59 -16.71
C ALA A 201 -6.35 -5.25 -17.70
N ASP A 202 -6.80 -6.47 -17.38
CA ASP A 202 -7.74 -7.32 -18.09
C ASP A 202 -9.09 -7.43 -17.36
N LEU A 203 -9.52 -6.32 -16.74
CA LEU A 203 -10.84 -6.15 -16.13
C LEU A 203 -11.96 -6.80 -16.95
N ASP A 204 -12.76 -7.66 -16.31
CA ASP A 204 -13.96 -8.22 -16.93
C ASP A 204 -15.09 -7.17 -16.99
N ILE A 205 -15.16 -6.51 -18.15
CA ILE A 205 -16.16 -5.47 -18.42
C ILE A 205 -17.58 -6.00 -18.25
N HIS A 206 -17.87 -7.20 -18.75
CA HIS A 206 -19.22 -7.74 -18.73
C HIS A 206 -19.69 -7.98 -17.30
N SER A 207 -18.84 -8.60 -16.47
CA SER A 207 -19.12 -8.81 -15.06
C SER A 207 -19.35 -7.50 -14.30
N LYS A 208 -18.59 -6.43 -14.60
CA LYS A 208 -18.83 -5.11 -13.97
C LYS A 208 -20.16 -4.49 -14.39
N VAL A 209 -20.54 -4.61 -15.66
CA VAL A 209 -21.86 -4.14 -16.13
C VAL A 209 -23.00 -4.88 -15.43
N LEU A 210 -22.90 -6.21 -15.28
CA LEU A 210 -23.88 -6.99 -14.53
C LEU A 210 -23.96 -6.58 -13.05
N LEU A 211 -22.83 -6.27 -12.41
CA LEU A 211 -22.83 -5.72 -11.05
C LEU A 211 -23.53 -4.37 -10.97
N MET A 212 -23.32 -3.48 -11.94
CA MET A 212 -24.01 -2.19 -12.00
C MET A 212 -25.54 -2.39 -12.13
N GLU A 213 -25.97 -3.29 -13.01
CA GLU A 213 -27.40 -3.64 -13.16
C GLU A 213 -27.99 -4.21 -11.86
N LYS A 214 -27.28 -5.13 -11.22
CA LYS A 214 -27.66 -5.69 -9.92
C LYS A 214 -27.86 -4.58 -8.88
N TYR A 215 -26.91 -3.66 -8.75
CA TYR A 215 -27.01 -2.57 -7.77
C TYR A 215 -28.16 -1.60 -8.12
N ARG A 216 -28.43 -1.37 -9.41
CA ARG A 216 -29.57 -0.56 -9.86
C ARG A 216 -30.89 -1.18 -9.43
N GLU A 217 -31.04 -2.48 -9.62
CA GLU A 217 -32.23 -3.23 -9.25
C GLU A 217 -32.43 -3.29 -7.72
N CYS A 218 -31.33 -3.31 -6.96
CA CYS A 218 -31.37 -3.22 -5.49
C CYS A 218 -31.74 -1.82 -4.97
N GLY A 219 -31.80 -0.81 -5.85
CA GLY A 219 -32.19 0.56 -5.50
C GLY A 219 -31.05 1.47 -5.04
N PHE A 220 -29.80 1.14 -5.37
CA PHE A 220 -28.68 2.07 -5.16
C PHE A 220 -28.83 3.27 -6.11
N PRO A 221 -28.78 4.52 -5.62
CA PRO A 221 -29.10 5.68 -6.45
C PRO A 221 -28.01 5.98 -7.48
N ARG A 222 -26.75 5.76 -7.11
CA ARG A 222 -25.56 6.15 -7.86
C ARG A 222 -24.41 5.21 -7.52
N LEU A 223 -23.48 5.07 -8.46
CA LEU A 223 -22.26 4.26 -8.32
C LEU A 223 -21.03 5.10 -8.68
N TRP A 224 -19.88 4.62 -8.22
CA TRP A 224 -18.56 5.15 -8.57
C TRP A 224 -17.68 4.02 -9.08
N ALA A 225 -16.73 4.34 -9.94
CA ALA A 225 -15.65 3.42 -10.29
C ALA A 225 -14.38 3.77 -9.48
N ALA A 226 -13.49 2.81 -9.31
CA ALA A 226 -12.15 3.06 -8.82
C ALA A 226 -11.10 2.26 -9.58
N SER A 227 -10.10 3.00 -10.06
CA SER A 227 -8.88 2.48 -10.68
C SER A 227 -7.68 2.75 -9.77
N ALA A 228 -6.50 2.27 -10.16
CA ALA A 228 -5.25 2.59 -9.49
C ALA A 228 -4.23 3.16 -10.47
N PHE A 229 -3.46 4.17 -10.06
CA PHE A 229 -2.33 4.70 -10.84
C PHE A 229 -0.96 4.24 -10.31
N LYS A 230 -0.90 3.72 -9.07
CA LYS A 230 0.27 3.06 -8.47
C LYS A 230 -0.20 2.04 -7.43
N GLY A 231 0.67 1.10 -7.06
CA GLY A 231 0.29 -0.01 -6.20
C GLY A 231 -0.60 -1.00 -6.94
N ALA A 232 -1.19 -1.95 -6.23
CA ALA A 232 -2.08 -2.99 -6.79
C ALA A 232 -1.45 -3.90 -7.88
N THR A 233 -0.16 -3.75 -8.18
CA THR A 233 0.61 -4.58 -9.14
C THR A 233 1.68 -5.45 -8.46
N GLY A 234 1.95 -5.20 -7.18
CA GLY A 234 2.77 -6.05 -6.32
C GLY A 234 3.09 -5.37 -4.99
N ALA A 235 3.19 -6.16 -3.92
CA ALA A 235 3.35 -5.65 -2.56
C ALA A 235 4.69 -4.94 -2.28
N SER A 236 5.74 -5.25 -3.04
CA SER A 236 7.09 -4.73 -2.87
C SER A 236 7.64 -4.06 -4.14
N GLN A 237 6.75 -3.47 -4.95
CA GLN A 237 7.14 -2.79 -6.19
C GLN A 237 7.77 -1.43 -5.88
N ALA A 238 8.88 -1.12 -6.55
CA ALA A 238 9.53 0.19 -6.42
C ALA A 238 9.06 1.18 -7.50
N LEU A 239 8.64 0.68 -8.67
CA LEU A 239 8.27 1.47 -9.84
C LEU A 239 6.89 1.06 -10.37
N PRO A 240 6.04 2.02 -10.76
CA PRO A 240 4.72 1.71 -11.30
C PRO A 240 4.80 1.04 -12.67
N HIS A 241 3.93 0.07 -12.91
CA HIS A 241 3.70 -0.49 -14.24
C HIS A 241 2.73 0.41 -15.03
N ILE A 242 3.22 1.50 -15.63
CA ILE A 242 2.35 2.52 -16.28
C ILE A 242 1.38 1.89 -17.30
N GLU A 243 1.87 0.99 -18.16
CA GLU A 243 1.04 0.33 -19.17
C GLU A 243 -0.10 -0.51 -18.56
N HIS A 244 0.15 -1.16 -17.42
CA HIS A 244 -0.89 -1.89 -16.68
C HIS A 244 -2.01 -0.95 -16.25
N HIS A 245 -1.63 0.18 -15.64
CA HIS A 245 -2.58 1.18 -15.17
C HIS A 245 -3.34 1.84 -16.33
N LEU A 246 -2.68 2.16 -17.44
CA LEU A 246 -3.34 2.68 -18.64
C LEU A 246 -4.40 1.71 -19.18
N ARG A 247 -4.08 0.41 -19.27
CA ARG A 247 -5.05 -0.61 -19.69
C ARG A 247 -6.24 -0.68 -18.75
N ASN A 248 -6.02 -0.72 -17.43
CA ASN A 248 -7.11 -0.72 -16.46
C ASN A 248 -8.04 0.48 -16.62
N HIS A 249 -7.51 1.69 -16.82
CA HIS A 249 -8.32 2.89 -17.05
C HIS A 249 -9.10 2.83 -18.37
N ALA A 250 -8.50 2.31 -19.44
CA ALA A 250 -9.19 2.10 -20.71
C ALA A 250 -10.35 1.11 -20.57
N GLN A 251 -10.19 0.04 -19.77
CA GLN A 251 -11.29 -0.89 -19.49
C GLN A 251 -12.41 -0.24 -18.68
N TRP A 252 -12.09 0.58 -17.69
CA TRP A 252 -13.10 1.34 -16.93
C TRP A 252 -13.90 2.30 -17.81
N LEU A 253 -13.29 2.93 -18.81
CA LEU A 253 -14.02 3.71 -19.82
C LEU A 253 -14.99 2.84 -20.63
N GLN A 254 -14.61 1.60 -20.97
CA GLN A 254 -15.50 0.66 -21.66
C GLN A 254 -16.66 0.20 -20.77
N VAL A 255 -16.41 -0.04 -19.48
CA VAL A 255 -17.47 -0.31 -18.49
C VAL A 255 -18.46 0.85 -18.44
N ALA A 256 -17.97 2.09 -18.32
CA ALA A 256 -18.82 3.28 -18.30
C ALA A 256 -19.63 3.46 -19.59
N GLY A 257 -19.06 3.11 -20.76
CA GLY A 257 -19.76 3.17 -22.05
C GLY A 257 -20.77 2.04 -22.28
N SER A 258 -20.64 0.92 -21.57
CA SER A 258 -21.48 -0.28 -21.75
C SER A 258 -22.53 -0.47 -20.65
N GLY A 259 -22.34 0.16 -19.49
CA GLY A 259 -23.24 0.06 -18.36
C GLY A 259 -24.48 0.95 -18.47
N PRO A 260 -25.41 0.83 -17.51
CA PRO A 260 -26.53 1.75 -17.37
C PRO A 260 -26.11 3.23 -17.40
N ALA A 261 -26.69 3.98 -18.35
CA ALA A 261 -26.49 5.43 -18.44
C ALA A 261 -26.84 6.13 -17.12
N ASP A 262 -26.11 7.21 -16.81
CA ASP A 262 -26.28 8.07 -15.63
C ASP A 262 -26.03 7.41 -14.26
N MET A 263 -25.62 6.14 -14.23
CA MET A 263 -25.40 5.44 -12.97
C MET A 263 -24.02 5.72 -12.36
N LEU A 264 -22.95 5.65 -13.16
CA LEU A 264 -21.59 6.00 -12.73
C LEU A 264 -21.43 7.52 -12.69
N GLN A 265 -21.08 8.06 -11.52
CA GLN A 265 -20.90 9.50 -11.31
C GLN A 265 -19.48 9.98 -11.62
N GLY A 266 -18.52 9.07 -11.55
CA GLY A 266 -17.12 9.38 -11.73
C GLY A 266 -16.24 8.18 -11.40
N ILE A 267 -14.94 8.41 -11.50
CA ILE A 267 -13.89 7.43 -11.20
C ILE A 267 -12.92 8.01 -10.18
N ILE A 268 -12.56 7.20 -9.19
CA ILE A 268 -11.58 7.50 -8.15
C ILE A 268 -10.25 6.86 -8.56
N LEU A 269 -9.18 7.65 -8.62
CA LEU A 269 -7.84 7.16 -8.90
C LEU A 269 -7.10 6.91 -7.59
N THR A 270 -6.96 5.63 -7.25
CA THR A 270 -6.27 5.21 -6.03
C THR A 270 -4.76 5.14 -6.24
N GLY A 271 -4.01 5.40 -5.17
CA GLY A 271 -2.55 5.29 -5.16
C GLY A 271 -2.09 4.57 -3.91
N TRP A 272 -2.27 3.25 -3.87
CA TRP A 272 -1.95 2.42 -2.72
C TRP A 272 -0.48 2.51 -2.36
N GLN A 273 -0.17 2.58 -1.06
CA GLN A 273 1.20 2.68 -0.56
C GLN A 273 1.70 1.40 0.10
N ARG A 274 0.76 0.54 0.51
CA ARG A 274 0.95 -0.76 1.14
C ARG A 274 -0.29 -1.62 0.82
N TYR A 275 -0.15 -2.94 0.91
CA TYR A 275 -1.28 -3.87 0.77
C TYR A 275 -2.04 -4.04 2.08
N ASP A 276 -1.31 -4.00 3.19
CA ASP A 276 -1.84 -3.94 4.55
C ASP A 276 -0.87 -3.14 5.44
N HIS A 277 -1.24 -2.87 6.69
CA HIS A 277 -0.42 -2.06 7.60
C HIS A 277 0.94 -2.69 7.94
N PHE A 278 1.07 -4.01 7.82
CA PHE A 278 2.27 -4.78 8.16
C PHE A 278 3.16 -5.07 6.94
N SER A 279 2.63 -4.90 5.73
CA SER A 279 3.37 -5.04 4.48
C SER A 279 4.33 -3.88 4.27
N VAL A 280 5.41 -4.13 3.52
CA VAL A 280 6.40 -3.10 3.14
C VAL A 280 5.82 -2.02 2.24
N LEU A 281 6.51 -0.89 2.12
CA LEU A 281 6.18 0.15 1.15
C LEU A 281 6.26 -0.39 -0.29
N CYS A 282 5.21 -0.16 -1.07
CA CYS A 282 5.27 -0.25 -2.52
C CYS A 282 5.63 1.14 -3.12
N GLU A 283 5.29 1.38 -4.38
CA GLU A 283 5.74 2.53 -5.15
C GLU A 283 5.45 3.85 -4.43
N LEU A 284 6.48 4.66 -4.24
CA LEU A 284 6.36 5.96 -3.57
C LEU A 284 5.54 6.94 -4.42
N LEU A 285 4.81 7.86 -3.77
CA LEU A 285 3.98 8.84 -4.48
C LEU A 285 4.75 9.64 -5.55
N PRO A 286 5.93 10.23 -5.29
CA PRO A 286 6.70 10.94 -6.32
C PRO A 286 7.03 10.08 -7.55
N VAL A 287 7.28 8.79 -7.33
CA VAL A 287 7.59 7.82 -8.37
C VAL A 287 6.32 7.45 -9.17
N GLY A 288 5.15 7.53 -8.53
CA GLY A 288 3.83 7.33 -9.13
C GLY A 288 3.31 8.49 -9.98
N ILE A 289 3.89 9.69 -9.90
CA ILE A 289 3.38 10.89 -10.60
C ILE A 289 3.29 10.72 -12.12
N PRO A 290 4.30 10.15 -12.82
CA PRO A 290 4.20 9.94 -14.26
C PRO A 290 3.03 9.02 -14.65
N SER A 291 2.81 7.96 -13.87
CA SER A 291 1.66 7.06 -14.03
C SER A 291 0.33 7.78 -13.79
N LEU A 292 0.23 8.58 -12.73
CA LEU A 292 -0.95 9.40 -12.43
C LEU A 292 -1.29 10.34 -13.59
N ALA A 293 -0.29 11.08 -14.09
CA ALA A 293 -0.47 12.00 -15.20
C ALA A 293 -0.93 11.29 -16.47
N ALA A 294 -0.33 10.13 -16.78
CA ALA A 294 -0.70 9.32 -17.94
C ALA A 294 -2.15 8.80 -17.83
N CYS A 295 -2.53 8.24 -16.68
CA CYS A 295 -3.88 7.76 -16.38
C CYS A 295 -4.93 8.87 -16.46
N LEU A 296 -4.65 10.05 -15.89
CA LEU A 296 -5.54 11.20 -15.97
C LEU A 296 -5.73 11.67 -17.40
N GLN A 297 -4.65 11.79 -18.19
CA GLN A 297 -4.75 12.20 -19.58
C GLN A 297 -5.48 11.17 -20.44
N LEU A 298 -5.33 9.87 -20.17
CA LEU A 298 -6.13 8.83 -20.83
C LEU A 298 -7.62 9.06 -20.57
N LEU A 299 -8.03 9.27 -19.32
CA LEU A 299 -9.44 9.49 -18.96
C LEU A 299 -10.01 10.76 -19.63
N LEU A 300 -9.24 11.85 -19.65
CA LEU A 300 -9.67 13.11 -20.26
C LEU A 300 -9.83 13.03 -21.78
N HIS A 301 -9.00 12.22 -22.44
CA HIS A 301 -8.99 12.10 -23.90
C HIS A 301 -9.70 10.86 -24.43
N GLY A 302 -10.19 9.98 -23.56
CA GLY A 302 -10.81 8.70 -23.94
C GLY A 302 -9.83 7.66 -24.49
N GLY A 303 -8.52 7.85 -24.28
CA GLY A 303 -7.46 7.01 -24.82
C GLY A 303 -6.08 7.62 -24.66
N PHE A 304 -5.03 6.80 -24.79
CA PHE A 304 -3.64 7.22 -24.63
C PHE A 304 -2.86 7.10 -25.94
N THR A 305 -3.10 8.07 -26.84
CA THR A 305 -2.40 8.15 -28.13
C THR A 305 -1.00 8.72 -27.98
N GLU A 306 -0.19 8.59 -29.03
CA GLU A 306 1.15 9.19 -29.10
C GLU A 306 1.17 10.70 -28.79
N HIS A 307 0.16 11.44 -29.28
CA HIS A 307 0.02 12.88 -28.98
C HIS A 307 -0.24 13.14 -27.49
N VAL A 308 -1.01 12.28 -26.83
CA VAL A 308 -1.30 12.37 -25.39
C VAL A 308 -0.04 12.00 -24.59
N ARG A 309 0.69 10.97 -25.00
CA ARG A 309 1.98 10.56 -24.41
C ARG A 309 2.99 11.72 -24.43
N LEU A 310 3.22 12.31 -25.61
CA LEU A 310 4.14 13.44 -25.78
C LEU A 310 3.71 14.66 -24.94
N ARG A 311 2.40 14.90 -24.79
CA ARG A 311 1.90 15.97 -23.91
C ARG A 311 2.26 15.72 -22.45
N VAL A 312 2.10 14.49 -21.95
CA VAL A 312 2.46 14.14 -20.57
C VAL A 312 3.96 14.30 -20.36
N GLU A 313 4.78 13.81 -21.29
CA GLU A 313 6.25 13.93 -21.24
C GLU A 313 6.69 15.39 -21.18
N ASN A 314 6.13 16.24 -22.06
CA ASN A 314 6.41 17.68 -22.05
C ASN A 314 5.95 18.36 -20.75
N LEU A 315 4.78 17.99 -20.21
CA LEU A 315 4.25 18.55 -18.97
C LEU A 315 5.13 18.20 -17.77
N LEU A 316 5.63 16.96 -17.72
CA LEU A 316 6.48 16.45 -16.65
C LEU A 316 7.98 16.75 -16.88
N GLY A 317 8.36 17.32 -18.02
CA GLY A 317 9.76 17.52 -18.39
C GLY A 317 10.55 16.21 -18.44
N LEU A 318 9.90 15.10 -18.82
CA LEU A 318 10.52 13.77 -18.92
C LEU A 318 10.88 13.47 -20.37
N PRO A 319 12.03 12.83 -20.64
CA PRO A 319 12.41 12.44 -22.00
C PRO A 319 11.57 11.27 -22.54
N SER A 320 11.10 10.39 -21.65
CA SER A 320 10.22 9.28 -21.98
C SER A 320 9.46 8.80 -20.74
N LEU A 321 8.22 8.35 -20.91
CA LEU A 321 7.47 7.59 -19.91
C LEU A 321 7.85 6.10 -19.89
N GLU A 322 8.62 5.63 -20.87
CA GLU A 322 9.10 4.25 -20.88
C GLU A 322 10.21 4.08 -19.84
N ALA A 323 10.02 3.09 -18.97
CA ALA A 323 10.83 2.86 -17.78
C ALA A 323 12.33 2.61 -18.07
N ALA A 324 12.70 2.24 -19.30
CA ALA A 324 14.06 1.91 -19.70
C ALA A 324 14.93 3.12 -20.12
N ALA A 325 14.37 4.33 -20.21
CA ALA A 325 15.13 5.50 -20.62
C ALA A 325 16.14 5.90 -19.52
N ILE A 326 17.43 5.83 -19.86
CA ILE A 326 18.51 6.28 -18.98
C ILE A 326 18.26 7.76 -18.69
N PRO A 327 18.14 8.19 -17.42
CA PRO A 327 18.09 9.60 -17.09
C PRO A 327 19.51 10.18 -17.23
N SER A 328 20.04 10.21 -18.46
CA SER A 328 21.27 10.93 -18.76
C SER A 328 20.99 12.43 -18.93
N GLU A 329 19.74 12.82 -19.20
CA GLU A 329 19.37 14.22 -19.43
C GLU A 329 17.99 14.53 -18.83
N GLY A 330 17.98 15.33 -17.75
CA GLY A 330 16.78 15.96 -17.19
C GLY A 330 16.19 15.26 -15.96
N THR A 331 16.28 15.92 -14.79
CA THR A 331 15.31 15.71 -13.72
C THR A 331 13.98 16.31 -14.21
N GLY A 332 12.88 15.55 -14.16
CA GLY A 332 11.56 16.07 -14.54
C GLY A 332 11.22 17.41 -13.84
N SER A 333 10.22 18.12 -14.34
CA SER A 333 9.81 19.43 -13.83
C SER A 333 8.78 19.37 -12.69
N PHE A 334 8.41 18.17 -12.23
CA PHE A 334 7.39 17.96 -11.20
C PHE A 334 7.98 17.77 -9.78
N PRO A 335 7.21 18.05 -8.71
CA PRO A 335 7.67 17.84 -7.34
C PRO A 335 8.07 16.37 -7.08
N GLY A 336 9.29 16.17 -6.58
CA GLY A 336 9.85 14.84 -6.32
C GLY A 336 10.36 14.10 -7.56
N SER A 337 10.62 14.82 -8.66
CA SER A 337 11.23 14.27 -9.88
C SER A 337 12.66 13.76 -9.67
N ASP A 338 13.38 14.32 -8.69
CA ASP A 338 14.66 13.84 -8.19
C ASP A 338 14.54 12.46 -7.52
N ILE A 339 13.54 12.28 -6.65
CA ILE A 339 13.22 10.97 -6.05
C ILE A 339 12.88 9.97 -7.16
N HIS A 340 12.01 10.33 -8.09
CA HIS A 340 11.69 9.48 -9.25
C HIS A 340 12.94 9.07 -10.02
N ALA A 341 13.82 10.01 -10.36
CA ALA A 341 15.05 9.73 -11.10
C ALA A 341 16.01 8.81 -10.32
N LEU A 342 16.20 9.05 -9.02
CA LEU A 342 17.09 8.26 -8.17
C LEU A 342 16.55 6.84 -7.94
N VAL A 343 15.26 6.68 -7.68
CA VAL A 343 14.60 5.37 -7.54
C VAL A 343 14.64 4.57 -8.86
N THR A 344 14.45 5.25 -10.00
CA THR A 344 14.60 4.65 -11.33
C THR A 344 16.03 4.15 -11.55
N GLN A 345 17.03 4.93 -11.12
CA GLN A 345 18.44 4.54 -11.21
C GLN A 345 18.79 3.32 -10.35
N VAL A 346 18.27 3.26 -9.12
CA VAL A 346 18.40 2.09 -8.25
C VAL A 346 17.80 0.86 -8.92
N SER A 347 16.56 0.99 -9.40
CA SER A 347 15.75 -0.14 -9.86
C SER A 347 16.22 -0.73 -11.19
N PHE A 348 16.57 0.10 -12.19
CA PHE A 348 16.96 -0.40 -13.52
C PHE A 348 18.45 -0.59 -13.72
N TYR A 349 19.30 0.22 -13.08
CA TYR A 349 20.74 0.24 -13.40
C TYR A 349 21.58 -0.36 -12.28
N LEU A 350 21.42 0.11 -11.05
CA LEU A 350 22.32 -0.31 -9.99
C LEU A 350 22.06 -1.74 -9.54
N ARG A 351 20.80 -2.14 -9.32
CA ARG A 351 20.46 -3.53 -8.99
C ARG A 351 20.90 -4.50 -10.09
N SER A 352 20.55 -4.22 -11.33
CA SER A 352 20.92 -5.06 -12.47
C SER A 352 22.44 -5.16 -12.66
N SER A 353 23.20 -4.11 -12.31
CA SER A 353 24.68 -4.16 -12.33
C SER A 353 25.25 -5.04 -11.22
N VAL A 354 24.61 -5.10 -10.04
CA VAL A 354 25.00 -6.02 -8.97
C VAL A 354 24.71 -7.45 -9.37
N ASP A 355 23.52 -7.73 -9.92
CA ASP A 355 23.18 -9.06 -10.44
C ASP A 355 24.13 -9.48 -11.56
N ALA A 356 24.47 -8.56 -12.47
CA ALA A 356 25.44 -8.82 -13.53
C ALA A 356 26.82 -9.19 -12.95
N LEU A 357 27.28 -8.49 -11.91
CA LEU A 357 28.55 -8.82 -11.24
C LEU A 357 28.48 -10.18 -10.52
N LEU A 358 27.42 -10.44 -9.76
CA LEU A 358 27.34 -11.63 -8.92
C LEU A 358 27.02 -12.91 -9.72
N GLU A 359 26.15 -12.79 -10.73
CA GLU A 359 25.57 -13.95 -11.43
C GLU A 359 26.08 -14.11 -12.86
N ARG A 360 26.62 -13.06 -13.48
CA ARG A 360 27.02 -13.10 -14.91
C ARG A 360 28.49 -12.82 -15.14
N ASN A 361 29.21 -12.25 -14.18
CA ASN A 361 30.64 -12.05 -14.29
C ASN A 361 31.37 -13.40 -14.19
N ARG A 362 32.02 -13.80 -15.28
CA ARG A 362 32.73 -15.08 -15.39
C ARG A 362 33.79 -15.31 -14.31
N TYR A 363 34.43 -14.24 -13.81
CA TYR A 363 35.46 -14.35 -12.80
C TYR A 363 34.84 -14.63 -11.43
N VAL A 364 33.73 -13.96 -11.10
CA VAL A 364 32.97 -14.23 -9.88
C VAL A 364 32.36 -15.62 -9.93
N THR A 365 31.63 -15.96 -11.00
CA THR A 365 30.92 -17.25 -11.08
C THR A 365 31.85 -18.45 -11.31
N GLY A 366 32.96 -18.27 -12.01
CA GLY A 366 33.91 -19.35 -12.33
C GLY A 366 35.04 -19.51 -11.31
N TRP A 367 35.64 -18.40 -10.85
CA TRP A 367 36.86 -18.41 -10.04
C TRP A 367 36.70 -17.87 -8.62
N PHE A 368 35.52 -17.31 -8.29
CA PHE A 368 35.20 -16.87 -6.94
C PHE A 368 33.77 -17.18 -6.52
N SER A 369 33.28 -18.35 -6.96
CA SER A 369 31.93 -18.81 -6.70
C SER A 369 31.67 -19.10 -5.21
N PRO A 370 30.42 -19.40 -4.79
CA PRO A 370 30.13 -19.79 -3.41
C PRO A 370 30.96 -20.99 -2.90
N TYR A 371 31.51 -21.84 -3.78
CA TYR A 371 32.44 -22.90 -3.41
C TYR A 371 33.79 -22.36 -2.92
N HIS A 372 34.31 -21.35 -3.62
CA HIS A 372 35.61 -20.72 -3.38
C HIS A 372 35.56 -19.79 -2.17
N ARG A 373 34.53 -18.95 -2.11
CA ARG A 373 34.26 -18.02 -0.99
C ARG A 373 34.22 -18.75 0.35
N ARG A 374 33.46 -19.85 0.45
CA ARG A 374 33.38 -20.68 1.66
C ARG A 374 34.72 -21.28 2.11
N ARG A 375 35.65 -21.49 1.19
CA ARG A 375 36.98 -22.05 1.49
C ARG A 375 38.06 -20.98 1.63
N LYS A 376 37.70 -19.71 1.41
CA LYS A 376 38.65 -18.58 1.38
C LYS A 376 39.81 -18.85 0.41
N LEU A 377 39.47 -19.34 -0.77
CA LEU A 377 40.41 -19.67 -1.84
C LEU A 377 40.12 -18.80 -3.05
N ILE A 378 41.15 -18.17 -3.62
CA ILE A 378 41.08 -17.49 -4.90
C ILE A 378 42.45 -17.55 -5.58
N HIS A 379 42.45 -17.65 -6.91
CA HIS A 379 43.68 -17.44 -7.67
C HIS A 379 44.06 -15.95 -7.61
N PRO A 380 45.26 -15.55 -7.15
CA PRO A 380 45.59 -14.14 -6.88
C PRO A 380 45.36 -13.18 -8.07
N VAL A 381 45.61 -13.62 -9.31
CA VAL A 381 45.32 -12.83 -10.52
C VAL A 381 43.83 -12.46 -10.64
N MET A 382 42.92 -13.31 -10.18
CA MET A 382 41.48 -13.07 -10.28
C MET A 382 41.03 -11.91 -9.39
N VAL A 383 41.76 -11.61 -8.30
CA VAL A 383 41.49 -10.42 -7.47
C VAL A 383 41.56 -9.14 -8.30
N GLN A 384 42.55 -9.05 -9.21
CA GLN A 384 42.73 -7.88 -10.09
C GLN A 384 41.59 -7.71 -11.11
N HIS A 385 40.85 -8.78 -11.40
CA HIS A 385 39.69 -8.75 -12.30
C HIS A 385 38.37 -8.46 -11.58
N ILE A 386 38.24 -8.86 -10.31
CA ILE A 386 36.98 -8.74 -9.57
C ILE A 386 36.95 -7.46 -8.72
N GLN A 387 38.02 -7.17 -7.96
CA GLN A 387 38.03 -6.12 -6.95
C GLN A 387 37.74 -4.70 -7.51
N PRO A 388 38.29 -4.27 -8.67
CA PRO A 388 38.02 -2.93 -9.18
C PRO A 388 36.54 -2.69 -9.51
N GLU A 389 35.85 -3.71 -10.03
CA GLU A 389 34.43 -3.62 -10.38
C GLU A 389 33.56 -3.54 -9.12
N VAL A 390 33.86 -4.34 -8.09
CA VAL A 390 33.19 -4.30 -6.78
C VAL A 390 33.33 -2.91 -6.14
N LEU A 391 34.56 -2.38 -6.09
CA LEU A 391 34.82 -1.05 -5.50
C LEU A 391 34.14 0.07 -6.29
N SER A 392 34.15 -0.01 -7.63
CA SER A 392 33.45 0.94 -8.49
C SER A 392 31.94 0.94 -8.25
N LEU A 393 31.34 -0.24 -8.12
CA LEU A 393 29.91 -0.38 -7.78
C LEU A 393 29.60 0.18 -6.41
N LEU A 394 30.38 -0.18 -5.38
CA LEU A 394 30.20 0.36 -4.01
C LEU A 394 30.29 1.89 -3.98
N GLY A 395 31.24 2.49 -4.71
CA GLY A 395 31.36 3.94 -4.82
C GLY A 395 30.14 4.58 -5.46
N ARG A 396 29.61 4.00 -6.56
CA ARG A 396 28.39 4.49 -7.22
C ARG A 396 27.16 4.37 -6.32
N TRP A 397 26.97 3.23 -5.65
CA TRP A 397 25.89 3.04 -4.69
C TRP A 397 25.96 4.04 -3.55
N SER A 398 27.13 4.21 -2.92
CA SER A 398 27.30 5.11 -1.78
C SER A 398 26.96 6.57 -2.14
N ALA A 399 27.41 7.04 -3.31
CA ALA A 399 27.12 8.39 -3.78
C ALA A 399 25.63 8.59 -4.10
N LEU A 400 24.97 7.60 -4.71
CA LEU A 400 23.55 7.68 -5.03
C LEU A 400 22.69 7.62 -3.77
N VAL A 401 23.00 6.74 -2.83
CA VAL A 401 22.24 6.55 -1.59
C VAL A 401 22.23 7.82 -0.75
N GLN A 402 23.37 8.52 -0.67
CA GLN A 402 23.43 9.80 0.04
C GLN A 402 22.48 10.85 -0.57
N GLN A 403 22.42 10.92 -1.91
CA GLN A 403 21.51 11.83 -2.62
C GLN A 403 20.05 11.42 -2.43
N LEU A 404 19.77 10.12 -2.53
CA LEU A 404 18.43 9.57 -2.38
C LEU A 404 17.89 9.74 -0.97
N GLU A 405 18.68 9.47 0.06
CA GLU A 405 18.29 9.69 1.45
C GLU A 405 17.96 11.17 1.70
N THR A 406 18.80 12.08 1.20
CA THR A 406 18.54 13.53 1.30
C THR A 406 17.22 13.91 0.63
N ALA A 407 16.96 13.41 -0.59
CA ALA A 407 15.73 13.70 -1.32
C ALA A 407 14.49 13.11 -0.62
N LEU A 408 14.58 11.87 -0.13
CA LEU A 408 13.49 11.19 0.58
C LEU A 408 13.14 11.90 1.89
N GLN A 409 14.13 12.38 2.66
CA GLN A 409 13.92 13.11 3.91
C GLN A 409 13.17 14.45 3.72
N LEU A 410 13.13 15.00 2.50
CA LEU A 410 12.33 16.19 2.20
C LEU A 410 10.85 15.88 2.02
N ALA A 411 10.49 14.63 1.72
CA ALA A 411 9.13 14.22 1.37
C ALA A 411 8.49 13.23 2.36
N PHE A 412 9.31 12.50 3.13
CA PHE A 412 8.86 11.39 3.96
C PHE A 412 9.40 11.49 5.39
N TYR A 413 8.66 10.88 6.33
CA TYR A 413 9.12 10.71 7.71
C TYR A 413 10.32 9.76 7.78
N PRO A 414 11.21 9.91 8.79
CA PRO A 414 12.44 9.12 8.89
C PRO A 414 12.24 7.61 8.85
N ASP A 415 11.16 7.10 9.43
CA ASP A 415 10.80 5.68 9.44
C ASP A 415 10.49 5.14 8.04
N ALA A 416 9.74 5.90 7.22
CA ALA A 416 9.47 5.53 5.83
C ALA A 416 10.74 5.58 4.96
N VAL A 417 11.66 6.53 5.24
CA VAL A 417 12.96 6.59 4.56
C VAL A 417 13.83 5.38 4.91
N GLU A 418 13.96 5.08 6.21
CA GLU A 418 14.71 3.93 6.71
C GLU A 418 14.20 2.63 6.09
N GLU A 419 12.90 2.39 6.17
CA GLU A 419 12.28 1.18 5.61
C GLU A 419 12.53 1.05 4.10
N TRP A 420 12.33 2.13 3.35
CA TRP A 420 12.51 2.05 1.90
C TRP A 420 13.96 1.73 1.54
N LEU A 421 14.95 2.35 2.21
CA LEU A 421 16.38 2.06 2.00
C LEU A 421 16.75 0.65 2.45
N GLU A 422 16.20 0.17 3.56
CA GLU A 422 16.40 -1.18 4.07
C GLU A 422 15.96 -2.23 3.04
N GLU A 423 14.77 -2.09 2.47
CA GLU A 423 14.24 -3.03 1.49
C GLU A 423 14.93 -2.89 0.12
N ASN A 424 15.22 -1.66 -0.30
CA ASN A 424 15.54 -1.39 -1.70
C ASN A 424 17.02 -1.20 -2.01
N VAL A 425 17.83 -0.87 -1.01
CA VAL A 425 19.26 -0.52 -1.16
C VAL A 425 20.16 -1.49 -0.40
N ARG A 426 19.83 -1.77 0.86
CA ARG A 426 20.70 -2.56 1.74
C ARG A 426 21.07 -3.94 1.18
N PRO A 427 20.16 -4.72 0.55
CA PRO A 427 20.50 -6.07 0.08
C PRO A 427 21.65 -6.04 -0.94
N SER A 428 21.58 -5.14 -1.92
CA SER A 428 22.61 -5.00 -2.95
C SER A 428 23.93 -4.47 -2.38
N MET A 429 23.88 -3.52 -1.46
CA MET A 429 25.09 -3.01 -0.81
C MET A 429 25.77 -4.08 0.06
N GLN A 430 25.00 -4.85 0.83
CA GLN A 430 25.52 -5.93 1.66
C GLN A 430 26.19 -7.00 0.80
N GLN A 431 25.56 -7.42 -0.29
CA GLN A 431 26.12 -8.39 -1.24
C GLN A 431 27.49 -7.94 -1.80
N LEU A 432 27.63 -6.66 -2.15
CA LEU A 432 28.90 -6.10 -2.62
C LEU A 432 29.96 -6.03 -1.52
N GLN A 433 29.57 -5.65 -0.29
CA GLN A 433 30.45 -5.61 0.86
C GLN A 433 30.95 -7.01 1.25
N ASP A 434 30.05 -7.99 1.27
CA ASP A 434 30.38 -9.40 1.55
C ASP A 434 31.35 -9.96 0.50
N LEU A 435 31.10 -9.66 -0.78
CA LEU A 435 32.01 -10.07 -1.86
C LEU A 435 33.40 -9.45 -1.70
N LEU A 436 33.48 -8.16 -1.34
CA LEU A 436 34.75 -7.46 -1.11
C LEU A 436 35.49 -8.02 0.12
N GLN A 437 34.76 -8.33 1.18
CA GLN A 437 35.31 -8.95 2.38
C GLN A 437 35.87 -10.33 2.06
N ASP A 438 35.09 -11.19 1.41
CA ASP A 438 35.51 -12.53 1.03
C ASP A 438 36.76 -12.49 0.14
N LEU A 439 36.81 -11.55 -0.82
CA LEU A 439 37.99 -11.35 -1.67
C LEU A 439 39.24 -11.01 -0.85
N SER A 440 39.08 -10.10 0.11
CA SER A 440 40.18 -9.64 0.96
C SER A 440 40.69 -10.78 1.84
N GLU A 441 39.79 -11.56 2.45
CA GLU A 441 40.14 -12.72 3.26
C GLU A 441 40.85 -13.79 2.42
N ALA A 442 40.29 -14.15 1.26
CA ALA A 442 40.86 -15.16 0.37
C ALA A 442 42.22 -14.75 -0.24
N ALA A 443 42.45 -13.45 -0.44
CA ALA A 443 43.73 -12.93 -0.90
C ALA A 443 44.83 -13.04 0.17
N THR A 444 44.48 -12.97 1.46
CA THR A 444 45.44 -13.05 2.58
C THR A 444 45.84 -14.49 2.93
N THR A 445 44.99 -15.49 2.67
CA THR A 445 45.25 -16.90 3.02
C THR A 445 46.25 -17.60 2.10
N GLY A 446 46.51 -17.05 0.90
CA GLY A 446 47.42 -17.65 -0.08
C GLY A 446 46.92 -19.00 -0.64
N PRO A 447 47.52 -19.53 -1.73
CA PRO A 447 47.06 -20.75 -2.38
C PRO A 447 47.44 -22.05 -1.66
N CYS A 448 47.65 -22.03 -0.33
CA CYS A 448 48.08 -23.21 0.40
C CYS A 448 46.87 -24.04 0.84
N PRO A 449 46.68 -25.29 0.38
CA PRO A 449 45.63 -26.15 0.90
C PRO A 449 45.87 -26.39 2.39
N PRO A 450 44.82 -26.58 3.21
CA PRO A 450 45.01 -27.20 4.52
C PRO A 450 45.69 -28.56 4.28
N ALA A 451 46.82 -28.78 4.93
CA ALA A 451 47.54 -30.05 4.86
C ALA A 451 46.55 -31.19 5.14
N LEU A 452 46.48 -32.16 4.24
CA LEU A 452 45.86 -33.45 4.51
C LEU A 452 46.52 -34.01 5.78
N ALA A 453 45.84 -33.88 6.91
CA ALA A 453 46.25 -34.48 8.16
C ALA A 453 46.38 -35.99 7.92
N GLY A 454 47.60 -36.49 8.14
CA GLY A 454 48.08 -37.73 7.55
C GLY A 454 47.38 -39.01 8.02
N THR A 455 47.47 -40.02 7.17
CA THR A 455 47.58 -41.41 7.60
C THR A 455 48.45 -42.17 6.60
N LEU A 456 49.77 -42.03 6.75
CA LEU A 456 50.75 -42.96 6.20
C LEU A 456 51.81 -43.22 7.28
N VAL A 457 51.55 -44.22 8.12
CA VAL A 457 52.53 -44.95 8.95
C VAL A 457 51.99 -46.39 9.00
N GLY A 458 52.71 -47.45 8.66
CA GLY A 458 54.10 -47.60 8.27
C GLY A 458 54.32 -49.05 7.81
N THR A 459 55.37 -49.25 7.03
CA THR A 459 55.92 -50.56 6.67
C THR A 459 56.61 -51.21 7.86
N ALA A 460 56.40 -52.51 8.07
CA ALA A 460 57.35 -53.40 8.72
C ALA A 460 57.27 -54.80 8.08
N GLU A 461 58.46 -55.29 7.73
CA GLU A 461 58.76 -56.46 6.91
C GLU A 461 58.52 -57.80 7.64
N GLY A 462 58.28 -58.87 6.85
CA GLY A 462 59.13 -60.06 6.96
C GLY A 462 58.53 -61.38 7.48
N GLN A 463 58.51 -62.35 6.55
CA GLN A 463 58.66 -63.82 6.71
C GLN A 463 57.40 -64.68 6.96
N GLY A 464 57.21 -65.66 6.05
CA GLY A 464 56.19 -66.72 6.10
C GLY A 464 56.48 -67.83 7.13
N PRO A 465 55.89 -69.05 7.05
CA PRO A 465 55.74 -69.82 5.80
C PRO A 465 54.45 -70.68 5.64
N GLN A 466 54.36 -71.26 4.43
CA GLN A 466 53.89 -72.61 4.07
C GLN A 466 52.40 -73.03 4.07
N GLU A 467 52.05 -73.50 2.87
CA GLU A 467 51.12 -74.58 2.45
C GLU A 467 50.24 -75.27 3.51
N GLY A 468 48.95 -75.36 3.17
CA GLY A 468 47.91 -76.14 3.84
C GLY A 468 46.52 -75.59 3.56
#